data_AF-A0A4S1XKQ3-F1
#
_entry.id   AF-A0A4S1XKQ3-F1
#
_cell.length_a   1.000
_cell.length_b   1.000
_cell.length_c   1.000
_cell.angle_alpha   90.00
_cell.angle_beta   90.00
_cell.angle_gamma   90.00
#
_symmetry.space_group_name_H-M   'P 1'
#
loop_
_entity.id
_entity.type
_entity.pdbx_description
1 polymer ?
#
loop_
_entity_poly.entity_id
_entity_poly.type
_entity_poly.pdbx_seq_one_letter_code
_entity_poly.pdbx_strand_id
1 'polypeptide(L)'
;MRISPRSTSSPSPTIRSICSGCCSATGLPPTRRWWQCRHDSVTIEGSTMTGLASRSLLAAILALGMPPSVHSARAQTAPAPGYVLPETETWELKSDDGYPYQIFVSRPKGPPPPEGFPVLYVLDGNAMFAGFAETRRILGYMKADLGKTIVVGVGYKTEAAYDVRRIYDFVEDFRQPVPPAQLYLTKYKAGGRAQFAAFLLGRLRPELARRYSIHPHRQALFGHSFGGLFALYMLYNHPGAFHAIVAASPSIFWNDQAILAEERAFAAKLAEGKLPGPVSSLRLVTGELDETAVERTDAVSLAKRLEALSGYGLRSEFEMFEGETHITVPSRSITSTLRFAFTWP
;
A
#
# COMPACT_ATOMS: atom_id res chain seq x y z
N MET A 1 -8.78 49.15 -46.63
CA MET A 1 -7.41 48.75 -47.05
C MET A 1 -6.94 47.72 -46.03
N ARG A 2 -6.74 46.41 -46.30
CA ARG A 2 -6.05 45.75 -47.43
C ARG A 2 -4.69 46.38 -47.73
N ILE A 3 -3.61 45.72 -47.29
CA ILE A 3 -2.62 45.00 -48.14
C ILE A 3 -1.89 43.98 -47.24
N SER A 4 -1.44 42.88 -47.85
CA SER A 4 -0.67 41.74 -47.33
C SER A 4 0.05 41.11 -48.54
N PRO A 5 0.99 40.15 -48.47
CA PRO A 5 2.08 39.89 -47.51
C PRO A 5 3.47 39.83 -48.20
N ARG A 6 4.55 39.58 -47.45
CA ARG A 6 5.82 38.96 -47.92
C ARG A 6 6.37 38.09 -46.78
N SER A 7 6.40 36.76 -46.88
CA SER A 7 7.28 35.87 -47.68
C SER A 7 8.37 35.23 -46.82
N THR A 8 8.03 34.05 -46.28
CA THR A 8 8.78 32.79 -46.40
C THR A 8 10.28 32.72 -46.05
N SER A 9 10.58 31.94 -45.01
CA SER A 9 11.62 30.91 -45.10
C SER A 9 11.11 29.61 -44.47
N SER A 10 11.24 28.49 -45.20
CA SER A 10 10.89 27.15 -44.74
C SER A 10 12.16 26.35 -44.46
N PRO A 11 12.18 25.45 -43.46
CA PRO A 11 13.05 24.28 -43.51
C PRO A 11 12.43 23.22 -44.42
N SER A 12 13.21 22.74 -45.39
CA SER A 12 12.87 21.63 -46.31
C SER A 12 13.71 20.37 -45.98
N PRO A 13 13.40 19.18 -46.50
CA PRO A 13 13.39 17.96 -45.68
C PRO A 13 14.41 16.88 -46.12
N THR A 14 14.22 15.65 -45.62
CA THR A 14 14.79 14.37 -46.11
C THR A 14 16.31 14.13 -45.88
N ILE A 15 16.88 12.91 -45.84
CA ILE A 15 16.34 11.55 -46.13
C ILE A 15 16.99 10.43 -45.29
N ARG A 16 16.15 9.42 -44.99
CA ARG A 16 16.34 7.97 -44.74
C ARG A 16 17.67 7.27 -45.09
N SER A 17 18.20 6.50 -44.14
CA SER A 17 18.43 5.02 -44.13
C SER A 17 19.25 4.70 -42.86
N ILE A 18 19.22 3.53 -42.20
CA ILE A 18 19.12 2.13 -42.64
C ILE A 18 18.27 1.35 -41.61
N CYS A 19 17.31 0.55 -42.09
CA CYS A 19 16.92 -0.79 -41.56
C CYS A 19 15.61 -1.24 -42.25
N SER A 20 15.77 -1.80 -43.45
CA SER A 20 14.71 -2.54 -44.14
C SER A 20 14.95 -4.03 -43.97
N GLY A 21 13.98 -4.80 -43.47
CA GLY A 21 14.11 -6.26 -43.41
C GLY A 21 13.09 -6.94 -42.50
N CYS A 22 12.08 -7.56 -43.11
CA CYS A 22 11.16 -8.56 -42.52
C CYS A 22 10.30 -8.13 -41.31
N CYS A 23 9.11 -7.61 -41.61
CA CYS A 23 7.85 -8.16 -41.06
C CYS A 23 6.63 -7.54 -41.78
N SER A 24 6.17 -8.19 -42.86
CA SER A 24 5.01 -7.79 -43.64
C SER A 24 4.02 -8.94 -43.81
N ALA A 25 3.20 -9.19 -42.79
CA ALA A 25 1.93 -9.93 -42.89
C ALA A 25 1.12 -9.78 -41.59
N THR A 26 -0.21 -9.91 -41.70
CA THR A 26 -1.24 -9.87 -40.64
C THR A 26 -1.57 -8.47 -40.08
N GLY A 27 -2.81 -8.03 -40.31
CA GLY A 27 -3.38 -6.80 -39.77
C GLY A 27 -4.17 -7.08 -38.49
N LEU A 28 -3.83 -6.38 -37.41
CA LEU A 28 -4.58 -6.29 -36.15
C LEU A 28 -4.48 -4.86 -35.59
N PRO A 29 -5.48 -4.37 -34.83
CA PRO A 29 -5.57 -2.96 -34.43
C PRO A 29 -4.61 -2.57 -33.29
N PRO A 30 -4.30 -1.26 -33.12
CA PRO A 30 -3.15 -0.81 -32.35
C PRO A 30 -3.45 -0.50 -30.88
N THR A 31 -3.56 -1.52 -30.02
CA THR A 31 -3.24 -1.40 -28.58
C THR A 31 -2.57 -2.70 -28.10
N ARG A 32 -1.68 -2.62 -27.09
CA ARG A 32 -0.72 -3.66 -26.61
C ARG A 32 0.57 -3.76 -27.43
N ARG A 33 1.60 -3.02 -27.00
CA ARG A 33 3.00 -3.15 -27.44
C ARG A 33 4.02 -2.85 -26.34
N TRP A 34 3.86 -3.48 -25.17
CA TRP A 34 4.92 -3.63 -24.17
C TRP A 34 4.78 -4.99 -23.50
N TRP A 35 5.90 -5.56 -23.03
CA TRP A 35 6.07 -6.90 -22.42
C TRP A 35 6.08 -8.12 -23.35
N GLN A 36 7.28 -8.44 -23.85
CA GLN A 36 7.76 -9.83 -23.89
C GLN A 36 9.30 -9.80 -23.86
N CYS A 37 9.94 -10.32 -22.80
CA CYS A 37 11.40 -10.47 -22.79
C CYS A 37 11.84 -11.55 -21.78
N ARG A 38 12.60 -12.53 -22.29
CA ARG A 38 13.20 -13.70 -21.62
C ARG A 38 12.23 -14.78 -21.12
N HIS A 39 12.39 -15.99 -21.66
CA HIS A 39 13.03 -17.09 -20.94
C HIS A 39 13.53 -18.10 -21.98
N ASP A 40 14.84 -18.27 -22.12
CA ASP A 40 15.45 -19.40 -22.84
C ASP A 40 16.47 -20.06 -21.90
N SER A 41 16.26 -21.35 -21.65
CA SER A 41 17.13 -22.22 -20.88
C SER A 41 17.94 -23.11 -21.82
N VAL A 42 19.26 -23.20 -21.63
CA VAL A 42 20.14 -24.06 -22.44
C VAL A 42 20.59 -25.27 -21.63
N THR A 43 20.25 -26.46 -22.11
CA THR A 43 20.78 -27.76 -21.68
C THR A 43 22.19 -28.01 -22.23
N ILE A 44 22.97 -28.85 -21.55
CA ILE A 44 24.31 -29.28 -22.01
C ILE A 44 24.34 -30.81 -22.07
N GLU A 45 24.61 -31.36 -23.25
CA GLU A 45 25.03 -32.75 -23.51
C GLU A 45 26.02 -32.75 -24.69
N GLY A 46 26.93 -33.75 -24.76
CA GLY A 46 27.61 -34.09 -26.02
C GLY A 46 29.10 -34.43 -25.95
N SER A 47 29.41 -35.72 -26.19
CA SER A 47 30.75 -36.30 -26.38
C SER A 47 30.92 -36.79 -27.84
N THR A 48 32.08 -37.16 -28.42
CA THR A 48 33.43 -37.49 -27.89
C THR A 48 34.49 -37.46 -29.04
N MET A 49 35.77 -37.59 -28.67
CA MET A 49 36.84 -38.34 -29.40
C MET A 49 37.59 -37.79 -30.65
N THR A 50 38.91 -37.65 -30.43
CA THR A 50 40.08 -38.13 -31.23
C THR A 50 40.30 -37.79 -32.71
N GLY A 51 41.52 -37.29 -33.00
CA GLY A 51 42.21 -37.46 -34.28
C GLY A 51 43.67 -37.00 -34.21
N LEU A 52 44.64 -37.88 -34.50
CA LEU A 52 46.06 -37.50 -34.70
C LEU A 52 46.35 -37.33 -36.20
N ALA A 53 47.07 -36.26 -36.58
CA ALA A 53 47.88 -36.21 -37.80
C ALA A 53 49.02 -35.20 -37.67
N SER A 54 50.08 -35.38 -38.46
CA SER A 54 51.41 -34.79 -38.21
C SER A 54 51.74 -33.54 -39.02
N ARG A 55 52.60 -32.70 -38.41
CA ARG A 55 53.70 -31.91 -39.00
C ARG A 55 53.43 -30.68 -39.89
N SER A 56 53.93 -29.57 -39.35
CA SER A 56 54.75 -28.55 -40.02
C SER A 56 54.08 -27.51 -40.92
N LEU A 57 53.98 -26.28 -40.39
CA LEU A 57 54.60 -25.10 -41.01
C LEU A 57 54.89 -24.04 -39.92
N LEU A 58 55.97 -23.26 -40.07
CA LEU A 58 56.26 -22.15 -39.15
C LEU A 58 55.22 -21.04 -39.35
N ALA A 59 54.39 -20.80 -38.34
CA ALA A 59 53.65 -19.55 -38.20
C ALA A 59 54.32 -18.70 -37.12
N ALA A 60 54.94 -17.59 -37.50
CA ALA A 60 55.48 -16.62 -36.56
C ALA A 60 54.32 -15.89 -35.88
N ILE A 61 53.87 -16.41 -34.74
CA ILE A 61 52.88 -15.73 -33.90
C ILE A 61 53.57 -14.50 -33.31
N LEU A 62 53.21 -13.31 -33.81
CA LEU A 62 53.40 -12.09 -33.02
C LEU A 62 52.62 -12.28 -31.73
N ALA A 63 53.35 -12.41 -30.61
CA ALA A 63 52.79 -12.28 -29.28
C ALA A 63 52.37 -10.82 -29.07
N LEU A 64 51.24 -10.44 -29.67
CA LEU A 64 50.46 -9.27 -29.27
C LEU A 64 50.10 -9.49 -27.81
N GLY A 65 50.86 -8.86 -26.92
CA GLY A 65 50.65 -8.97 -25.49
C GLY A 65 49.22 -8.55 -25.18
N MET A 66 48.37 -9.51 -24.79
CA MET A 66 47.08 -9.19 -24.20
C MET A 66 47.37 -8.28 -23.00
N PRO A 67 46.85 -7.04 -22.97
CA PRO A 67 47.05 -6.19 -21.82
C PRO A 67 46.50 -6.93 -20.59
N PRO A 68 47.19 -6.89 -19.43
CA PRO A 68 46.71 -7.57 -18.24
C PRO A 68 45.28 -7.11 -17.97
N SER A 69 44.36 -8.06 -17.79
CA SER A 69 42.96 -7.78 -17.52
C SER A 69 42.85 -6.95 -16.26
N VAL A 70 42.77 -5.63 -16.41
CA VAL A 70 42.66 -4.66 -15.32
C VAL A 70 41.31 -4.88 -14.68
N HIS A 71 41.28 -5.80 -13.71
CA HIS A 71 40.18 -5.94 -12.79
C HIS A 71 40.10 -4.62 -12.04
N SER A 72 39.22 -3.74 -12.53
CA SER A 72 38.91 -2.48 -11.88
C SER A 72 38.34 -2.84 -10.51
N ALA A 73 39.21 -2.81 -9.50
CA ALA A 73 38.85 -3.05 -8.12
C ALA A 73 37.87 -1.94 -7.74
N ARG A 74 36.58 -2.27 -7.80
CA ARG A 74 35.49 -1.31 -7.58
C ARG A 74 35.67 -0.76 -6.18
N ALA A 75 36.15 0.48 -6.10
CA ALA A 75 36.50 1.10 -4.83
C ALA A 75 35.32 0.97 -3.87
N GLN A 76 35.55 0.40 -2.70
CA GLN A 76 34.52 0.29 -1.68
C GLN A 76 34.17 1.70 -1.22
N THR A 77 33.06 2.22 -1.74
CA THR A 77 32.51 3.50 -1.33
C THR A 77 32.16 3.42 0.14
N ALA A 78 32.58 4.41 0.93
CA ALA A 78 32.17 4.53 2.32
C ALA A 78 30.63 4.46 2.43
N PRO A 79 30.08 3.78 3.46
CA PRO A 79 28.64 3.64 3.60
C PRO A 79 27.99 5.02 3.77
N ALA A 80 27.10 5.37 2.85
CA ALA A 80 26.29 6.57 2.95
C ALA A 80 25.19 6.36 4.02
N PRO A 81 24.88 7.37 4.86
CA PRO A 81 23.78 7.28 5.80
C PRO A 81 22.44 7.14 5.06
N GLY A 82 21.51 6.38 5.64
CA GLY A 82 20.14 6.29 5.15
C GLY A 82 19.39 7.62 5.26
N TYR A 83 18.34 7.77 4.45
CA TYR A 83 17.46 8.93 4.53
C TYR A 83 16.64 8.91 5.84
N VAL A 84 16.66 10.03 6.57
CA VAL A 84 15.82 10.25 7.76
C VAL A 84 14.69 11.21 7.39
N LEU A 85 13.44 10.74 7.48
CA LEU A 85 12.26 11.53 7.17
C LEU A 85 12.04 12.62 8.23
N PRO A 86 12.12 13.93 7.90
CA PRO A 86 11.96 14.99 8.90
C PRO A 86 10.58 15.00 9.54
N GLU A 87 10.46 15.59 10.74
CA GLU A 87 9.21 15.64 11.52
C GLU A 87 8.65 14.25 11.87
N THR A 88 9.51 13.23 11.93
CA THR A 88 9.15 11.89 12.40
C THR A 88 9.99 11.41 13.58
N GLU A 89 9.41 10.53 14.38
CA GLU A 89 10.06 9.82 15.48
C GLU A 89 9.50 8.39 15.57
N THR A 90 10.25 7.49 16.19
CA THR A 90 9.84 6.10 16.42
C THR A 90 10.08 5.68 17.87
N TRP A 91 9.19 4.85 18.41
CA TRP A 91 9.30 4.32 19.78
C TRP A 91 8.52 3.01 19.94
N GLU A 92 8.96 2.15 20.86
CA GLU A 92 8.28 0.89 21.15
C GLU A 92 7.14 1.08 22.16
N LEU A 93 6.06 0.32 22.00
CA LEU A 93 5.00 0.17 23.00
C LEU A 93 4.59 -1.29 23.14
N LYS A 94 4.55 -1.79 24.38
CA LYS A 94 4.13 -3.16 24.68
C LYS A 94 2.61 -3.26 24.90
N SER A 95 1.99 -4.23 24.25
CA SER A 95 0.65 -4.73 24.59
C SER A 95 0.66 -5.54 25.88
N ASP A 96 -0.54 -5.91 26.34
CA ASP A 96 -0.72 -6.61 27.63
C ASP A 96 -0.22 -8.07 27.60
N ASP A 97 -0.09 -8.68 26.41
CA ASP A 97 0.63 -9.94 26.17
C ASP A 97 2.17 -9.78 26.15
N GLY A 98 2.67 -8.56 26.35
CA GLY A 98 4.09 -8.20 26.35
C GLY A 98 4.71 -7.97 24.96
N TYR A 99 3.95 -8.14 23.87
CA TYR A 99 4.48 -7.99 22.52
C TYR A 99 4.84 -6.52 22.19
N PRO A 100 6.05 -6.23 21.66
CA PRO A 100 6.47 -4.86 21.35
C PRO A 100 6.04 -4.44 19.95
N TYR A 101 5.10 -3.49 19.86
CA TYR A 101 4.80 -2.78 18.62
C TYR A 101 5.80 -1.66 18.39
N GLN A 102 6.19 -1.47 17.13
CA GLN A 102 6.92 -0.30 16.67
C GLN A 102 5.91 0.78 16.31
N ILE A 103 5.90 1.87 17.07
CA ILE A 103 5.10 3.05 16.76
C ILE A 103 5.96 4.03 15.98
N PHE A 104 5.39 4.55 14.90
CA PHE A 104 5.97 5.59 14.06
C PHE A 104 5.07 6.82 14.17
N VAL A 105 5.61 8.01 14.43
CA VAL A 105 4.82 9.24 14.56
C VAL A 105 5.36 10.31 13.62
N SER A 106 4.49 10.92 12.82
CA SER A 106 4.77 12.14 12.07
C SER A 106 3.93 13.27 12.63
N ARG A 107 4.56 14.39 12.97
CA ARG A 107 3.95 15.48 13.74
C ARG A 107 4.27 16.85 13.14
N PRO A 108 3.29 17.75 12.99
CA PRO A 108 3.55 19.13 12.60
C PRO A 108 4.44 19.87 13.59
N LYS A 109 5.32 20.73 13.06
CA LYS A 109 5.99 21.78 13.84
C LYS A 109 5.00 22.87 14.24
N GLY A 110 5.27 23.53 15.36
CA GLY A 110 4.44 24.61 15.91
C GLY A 110 3.48 24.17 17.01
N PRO A 111 2.66 25.10 17.52
CA PRO A 111 1.67 24.82 18.56
C PRO A 111 0.50 23.98 18.01
N PRO A 112 -0.16 23.16 18.85
CA PRO A 112 -1.41 22.50 18.50
C PRO A 112 -2.55 23.51 18.30
N PRO A 113 -3.61 23.12 17.55
CA PRO A 113 -4.94 23.75 17.68
C PRO A 113 -5.40 23.75 19.15
N PRO A 114 -6.28 24.68 19.57
CA PRO A 114 -6.82 24.71 20.94
C PRO A 114 -7.42 23.39 21.40
N GLU A 115 -8.08 22.67 20.50
CA GLU A 115 -8.69 21.36 20.72
C GLU A 115 -7.74 20.16 20.54
N GLY A 116 -6.47 20.41 20.21
CA GLY A 116 -5.45 19.40 19.91
C GLY A 116 -5.35 19.02 18.43
N PHE A 117 -4.29 18.29 18.05
CA PHE A 117 -4.11 17.79 16.69
C PHE A 117 -5.03 16.59 16.39
N PRO A 118 -5.78 16.58 15.26
CA PRO A 118 -6.40 15.37 14.76
C PRO A 118 -5.36 14.28 14.47
N VAL A 119 -5.74 13.00 14.62
CA VAL A 119 -4.80 11.86 14.55
C VAL A 119 -5.28 10.82 13.55
N LEU A 120 -4.45 10.44 12.58
CA LEU A 120 -4.67 9.29 11.70
C LEU A 120 -3.81 8.12 12.15
N TYR A 121 -4.44 7.03 12.55
CA TYR A 121 -3.80 5.76 12.83
C TYR A 121 -3.69 4.98 11.52
N VAL A 122 -2.49 4.54 11.16
CA VAL A 122 -2.17 3.82 9.92
C VAL A 122 -1.67 2.43 10.29
N LEU A 123 -2.45 1.40 9.97
CA LEU A 123 -2.06 0.00 10.14
C LEU A 123 -1.02 -0.41 9.10
N ASP A 124 -0.28 -1.49 9.38
CA ASP A 124 0.92 -1.89 8.62
C ASP A 124 1.91 -0.70 8.49
N GLY A 125 2.24 -0.11 9.65
CA GLY A 125 3.05 1.12 9.73
C GLY A 125 4.37 1.03 8.96
N ASN A 126 5.04 -0.12 8.96
CA ASN A 126 6.29 -0.34 8.23
C ASN A 126 6.14 -0.13 6.70
N ALA A 127 4.99 -0.50 6.12
CA ALA A 127 4.70 -0.30 4.70
C ALA A 127 4.18 1.12 4.40
N MET A 128 3.24 1.62 5.21
CA MET A 128 2.40 2.75 4.82
C MET A 128 2.77 4.10 5.47
N PHE A 129 3.45 4.10 6.62
CA PHE A 129 3.69 5.32 7.40
C PHE A 129 4.38 6.43 6.60
N ALA A 130 5.46 6.10 5.89
CA ALA A 130 6.29 7.10 5.20
C ALA A 130 5.52 7.90 4.14
N GLY A 131 4.63 7.23 3.39
CA GLY A 131 3.80 7.88 2.37
C GLY A 131 2.79 8.87 2.99
N PHE A 132 2.12 8.47 4.08
CA PHE A 132 1.22 9.37 4.82
C PHE A 132 1.97 10.53 5.49
N ALA A 133 3.13 10.26 6.09
CA ALA A 133 3.96 11.24 6.78
C ALA A 133 4.48 12.33 5.84
N GLU A 134 5.03 11.97 4.67
CA GLU A 134 5.51 12.97 3.71
C GLU A 134 4.33 13.70 3.02
N THR A 135 3.22 13.02 2.73
CA THR A 135 2.00 13.69 2.23
C THR A 135 1.50 14.75 3.22
N ARG A 136 1.47 14.44 4.51
CA ARG A 136 1.12 15.38 5.59
C ARG A 136 2.10 16.56 5.67
N ARG A 137 3.41 16.34 5.45
CA ARG A 137 4.41 17.41 5.35
C ARG A 137 4.19 18.30 4.13
N ILE A 138 3.94 17.75 2.95
CA ILE A 138 3.66 18.51 1.71
C ILE A 138 2.41 19.38 1.89
N LEU A 139 1.32 18.82 2.46
CA LEU A 139 0.10 19.58 2.75
C LEU A 139 0.34 20.69 3.80
N GLY A 140 1.20 20.44 4.79
CA GLY A 140 1.64 21.43 5.77
C GLY A 140 2.48 22.57 5.18
N TYR A 141 3.33 22.28 4.20
CA TYR A 141 4.09 23.30 3.46
C TYR A 141 3.17 24.26 2.72
N MET A 142 2.09 23.74 2.12
CA MET A 142 1.04 24.54 1.47
C MET A 142 0.08 25.24 2.46
N LYS A 143 0.36 25.17 3.78
CA LYS A 143 -0.47 25.71 4.87
C LYS A 143 -1.91 25.19 4.89
N ALA A 144 -2.20 24.05 4.27
CA ALA A 144 -3.51 23.42 4.36
C ALA A 144 -3.74 22.88 5.78
N ASP A 145 -4.98 22.96 6.29
CA ASP A 145 -5.29 22.46 7.64
C ASP A 145 -5.09 20.95 7.80
N LEU A 146 -5.16 20.19 6.71
CA LEU A 146 -4.72 18.78 6.66
C LEU A 146 -3.26 18.58 7.10
N GLY A 147 -2.41 19.59 6.93
CA GLY A 147 -1.04 19.60 7.41
C GLY A 147 -0.90 19.75 8.93
N LYS A 148 -1.98 20.06 9.66
CA LYS A 148 -2.04 20.16 11.13
C LYS A 148 -2.56 18.85 11.75
N THR A 149 -2.13 17.71 11.22
CA THR A 149 -2.57 16.37 11.65
C THR A 149 -1.36 15.54 12.08
N ILE A 150 -1.53 14.67 13.09
CA ILE A 150 -0.54 13.66 13.46
C ILE A 150 -0.86 12.39 12.69
N VAL A 151 0.15 11.77 12.08
CA VAL A 151 0.06 10.42 11.50
C VAL A 151 0.78 9.46 12.46
N VAL A 152 0.10 8.39 12.87
CA VAL A 152 0.66 7.33 13.73
C VAL A 152 0.65 6.01 12.96
N GLY A 153 1.81 5.57 12.50
CA GLY A 153 2.01 4.23 11.98
C GLY A 153 2.07 3.22 13.14
N VAL A 154 1.25 2.17 13.07
CA VAL A 154 1.28 1.04 14.00
C VAL A 154 1.86 -0.15 13.27
N GLY A 155 3.05 -0.58 13.67
CA GLY A 155 3.81 -1.63 13.01
C GLY A 155 4.64 -2.46 13.97
N TYR A 156 5.66 -3.10 13.41
CA TYR A 156 6.41 -4.19 14.03
C TYR A 156 7.90 -3.90 14.02
N LYS A 157 8.66 -4.55 14.91
CA LYS A 157 10.12 -4.38 15.01
C LYS A 157 10.84 -5.19 13.92
N THR A 158 10.72 -4.71 12.68
CA THR A 158 11.26 -5.36 11.47
C THR A 158 11.55 -4.32 10.38
N GLU A 159 12.56 -4.60 9.55
CA GLU A 159 12.86 -3.83 8.33
C GLU A 159 11.97 -4.24 7.14
N ALA A 160 11.17 -5.30 7.28
CA ALA A 160 10.22 -5.72 6.26
C ALA A 160 9.00 -4.79 6.21
N ALA A 161 8.43 -4.59 5.02
CA ALA A 161 7.20 -3.81 4.85
C ALA A 161 6.00 -4.42 5.60
N TYR A 162 5.95 -5.75 5.74
CA TYR A 162 4.90 -6.48 6.43
C TYR A 162 5.50 -7.55 7.34
N ASP A 163 4.97 -7.69 8.55
CA ASP A 163 5.29 -8.75 9.49
C ASP A 163 4.21 -9.83 9.48
N VAL A 164 4.57 -11.10 9.67
CA VAL A 164 3.62 -12.23 9.76
C VAL A 164 2.67 -12.09 10.96
N ARG A 165 3.08 -11.35 12.01
CA ARG A 165 2.26 -11.00 13.17
C ARG A 165 0.93 -10.34 12.79
N ARG A 166 0.85 -9.64 11.65
CA ARG A 166 -0.39 -9.02 11.15
C ARG A 166 -1.54 -10.00 10.94
N ILE A 167 -1.24 -11.28 10.69
CA ILE A 167 -2.25 -12.33 10.62
C ILE A 167 -2.92 -12.48 11.99
N TYR A 168 -2.14 -12.58 13.07
CA TYR A 168 -2.70 -12.61 14.42
C TYR A 168 -3.48 -11.33 14.73
N ASP A 169 -2.89 -10.15 14.50
CA ASP A 169 -3.47 -8.90 15.01
C ASP A 169 -4.70 -8.40 14.24
N PHE A 170 -4.90 -8.80 12.97
CA PHE A 170 -5.96 -8.21 12.14
C PHE A 170 -7.15 -9.14 11.84
N VAL A 171 -6.98 -10.47 11.91
CA VAL A 171 -8.05 -11.42 11.54
C VAL A 171 -8.51 -12.26 12.73
N GLU A 172 -9.75 -12.77 12.68
CA GLU A 172 -10.23 -13.78 13.64
C GLU A 172 -9.52 -15.12 13.46
N ASP A 173 -9.76 -16.05 14.37
CA ASP A 173 -9.17 -17.38 14.27
C ASP A 173 -9.66 -18.12 13.02
N PHE A 174 -8.91 -19.13 12.56
CA PHE A 174 -9.27 -19.90 11.39
C PHE A 174 -10.60 -20.64 11.61
N ARG A 175 -11.58 -20.41 10.74
CA ARG A 175 -12.83 -21.19 10.75
C ARG A 175 -12.54 -22.67 10.55
N GLN A 176 -13.47 -23.51 11.01
CA GLN A 176 -13.39 -24.96 10.79
C GLN A 176 -14.56 -25.46 9.94
N PRO A 177 -14.31 -26.25 8.87
CA PRO A 177 -12.98 -26.57 8.31
C PRO A 177 -12.33 -25.32 7.68
N VAL A 178 -10.99 -25.28 7.69
CA VAL A 178 -10.22 -24.18 7.08
C VAL A 178 -10.38 -24.21 5.55
N PRO A 179 -10.70 -23.08 4.88
CA PRO A 179 -10.78 -23.02 3.42
C PRO A 179 -9.45 -23.42 2.75
N PRO A 180 -9.47 -24.16 1.63
CA PRO A 180 -8.24 -24.61 0.95
C PRO A 180 -7.27 -23.48 0.62
N ALA A 181 -7.79 -22.32 0.22
CA ALA A 181 -7.02 -21.12 -0.09
C ALA A 181 -6.33 -20.48 1.14
N GLN A 182 -6.61 -20.93 2.36
CA GLN A 182 -6.03 -20.41 3.62
C GLN A 182 -5.13 -21.44 4.31
N LEU A 183 -5.09 -22.71 3.85
CA LEU A 183 -4.31 -23.78 4.47
C LEU A 183 -2.83 -23.42 4.65
N TYR A 184 -2.22 -22.72 3.68
CA TYR A 184 -0.81 -22.32 3.73
C TYR A 184 -0.49 -21.29 4.84
N LEU A 185 -1.51 -20.63 5.40
CA LEU A 185 -1.39 -19.66 6.49
C LEU A 185 -1.57 -20.29 7.88
N THR A 186 -2.11 -21.52 7.98
CA THR A 186 -2.40 -22.19 9.27
C THR A 186 -1.16 -22.48 10.13
N LYS A 187 0.04 -22.41 9.54
CA LYS A 187 1.33 -22.42 10.24
C LYS A 187 1.62 -21.14 11.06
N TYR A 188 0.83 -20.08 10.88
CA TYR A 188 0.89 -18.84 11.63
C TYR A 188 -0.31 -18.73 12.58
N LYS A 189 -0.15 -17.99 13.67
CA LYS A 189 -1.22 -17.74 14.64
C LYS A 189 -2.22 -16.71 14.08
N ALA A 190 -3.52 -16.94 14.27
CA ALA A 190 -4.62 -16.02 13.95
C ALA A 190 -5.45 -15.70 15.23
N GLY A 191 -6.48 -14.85 15.12
CA GLY A 191 -7.46 -14.66 16.21
C GLY A 191 -7.12 -13.61 17.27
N GLY A 192 -6.16 -12.72 17.00
CA GLY A 192 -5.71 -11.66 17.92
C GLY A 192 -6.40 -10.31 17.77
N ARG A 193 -7.35 -10.15 16.83
CA ARG A 193 -7.99 -8.85 16.53
C ARG A 193 -8.64 -8.16 17.74
N ALA A 194 -9.23 -8.90 18.68
CA ALA A 194 -9.81 -8.30 19.89
C ALA A 194 -8.73 -7.73 20.82
N GLN A 195 -7.61 -8.45 20.95
CA GLN A 195 -6.45 -8.05 21.75
C GLN A 195 -5.72 -6.85 21.11
N PHE A 196 -5.61 -6.82 19.78
CA PHE A 196 -5.05 -5.68 19.06
C PHE A 196 -5.95 -4.44 19.14
N ALA A 197 -7.28 -4.59 19.06
CA ALA A 197 -8.22 -3.49 19.33
C ALA A 197 -8.07 -2.96 20.78
N ALA A 198 -7.95 -3.84 21.77
CA ALA A 198 -7.68 -3.45 23.15
C ALA A 198 -6.35 -2.70 23.30
N PHE A 199 -5.29 -3.12 22.59
CA PHE A 199 -4.02 -2.39 22.53
C PHE A 199 -4.18 -0.99 21.92
N LEU A 200 -4.82 -0.86 20.75
CA LEU A 200 -5.02 0.44 20.10
C LEU A 200 -5.79 1.43 20.98
N LEU A 201 -6.89 0.98 21.59
CA LEU A 201 -7.79 1.84 22.36
C LEU A 201 -7.34 2.06 23.81
N GLY A 202 -6.84 1.03 24.47
CA GLY A 202 -6.51 1.05 25.91
C GLY A 202 -5.04 1.32 26.24
N ARG A 203 -4.12 1.16 25.28
CA ARG A 203 -2.67 1.34 25.51
C ARG A 203 -2.10 2.46 24.64
N LEU A 204 -2.24 2.35 23.32
CA LEU A 204 -1.64 3.29 22.38
C LEU A 204 -2.29 4.68 22.46
N ARG A 205 -3.63 4.76 22.40
CA ARG A 205 -4.35 6.04 22.45
C ARG A 205 -4.07 6.87 23.72
N PRO A 206 -4.10 6.31 24.95
CA PRO A 206 -3.68 7.04 26.14
C PRO A 206 -2.22 7.51 26.11
N GLU A 207 -1.30 6.67 25.61
CA GLU A 207 0.12 7.04 25.50
C GLU A 207 0.36 8.17 24.48
N LEU A 208 -0.39 8.18 23.37
CA LEU A 208 -0.39 9.29 22.41
C LEU A 208 -0.92 10.58 23.05
N ALA A 209 -2.01 10.51 23.82
CA ALA A 209 -2.57 11.67 24.54
C ALA A 209 -1.62 12.20 25.63
N ARG A 210 -0.77 11.34 26.20
CA ARG A 210 0.27 11.72 27.17
C ARG A 210 1.47 12.40 26.50
N ARG A 211 1.82 12.00 25.28
CA ARG A 211 2.97 12.54 24.51
C ARG A 211 2.63 13.80 23.72
N TYR A 212 1.40 13.91 23.23
CA TYR A 212 0.99 14.94 22.29
C TYR A 212 -0.37 15.52 22.66
N SER A 213 -0.57 16.81 22.41
CA SER A 213 -1.91 17.42 22.44
C SER A 213 -2.71 16.89 21.24
N ILE A 214 -3.52 15.85 21.47
CA ILE A 214 -4.38 15.23 20.45
C ILE A 214 -5.83 15.64 20.63
N HIS A 215 -6.57 15.73 19.53
CA HIS A 215 -8.00 15.98 19.55
C HIS A 215 -8.74 14.70 19.93
N PRO A 216 -9.50 14.66 21.05
CA PRO A 216 -10.14 13.42 21.52
C PRO A 216 -11.13 12.83 20.51
N HIS A 217 -11.89 13.69 19.82
CA HIS A 217 -12.96 13.29 18.91
C HIS A 217 -12.60 13.28 17.41
N ARG A 218 -11.44 13.82 16.97
CA ARG A 218 -11.00 13.74 15.55
C ARG A 218 -9.85 12.76 15.38
N GLN A 219 -10.14 11.49 15.63
CA GLN A 219 -9.22 10.36 15.46
C GLN A 219 -9.77 9.43 14.37
N ALA A 220 -8.93 9.09 13.39
CA ALA A 220 -9.29 8.26 12.23
C ALA A 220 -8.41 7.00 12.14
N LEU A 221 -8.91 5.95 11.50
CA LEU A 221 -8.18 4.69 11.27
C LEU A 221 -8.11 4.39 9.76
N PHE A 222 -6.91 4.09 9.26
CA PHE A 222 -6.67 3.54 7.92
C PHE A 222 -6.10 2.12 8.02
N GLY A 223 -6.59 1.21 7.20
CA GLY A 223 -6.01 -0.12 7.02
C GLY A 223 -6.23 -0.69 5.62
N HIS A 224 -5.29 -1.54 5.19
CA HIS A 224 -5.26 -2.17 3.87
C HIS A 224 -5.31 -3.70 3.95
N SER A 225 -6.02 -4.39 3.05
CA SER A 225 -6.13 -5.86 3.03
C SER A 225 -6.66 -6.41 4.37
N PHE A 226 -5.91 -7.22 5.11
CA PHE A 226 -6.26 -7.61 6.49
C PHE A 226 -6.38 -6.41 7.43
N GLY A 227 -5.56 -5.36 7.28
CA GLY A 227 -5.76 -4.10 8.01
C GLY A 227 -7.09 -3.42 7.65
N GLY A 228 -7.56 -3.58 6.40
CA GLY A 228 -8.88 -3.11 5.96
C GLY A 228 -10.02 -3.96 6.54
N LEU A 229 -9.84 -5.27 6.63
CA LEU A 229 -10.74 -6.18 7.32
C LEU A 229 -10.83 -5.83 8.82
N PHE A 230 -9.70 -5.54 9.46
CA PHE A 230 -9.64 -5.06 10.84
C PHE A 230 -10.31 -3.68 11.00
N ALA A 231 -10.15 -2.77 10.04
CA ALA A 231 -10.83 -1.48 10.04
C ALA A 231 -12.37 -1.65 10.00
N LEU A 232 -12.89 -2.61 9.23
CA LEU A 232 -14.31 -2.99 9.27
C LEU A 232 -14.71 -3.64 10.61
N TYR A 233 -13.87 -4.52 11.17
CA TYR A 233 -14.09 -5.08 12.50
C TYR A 233 -14.21 -3.98 13.58
N MET A 234 -13.38 -2.93 13.50
CA MET A 234 -13.48 -1.76 14.38
C MET A 234 -14.77 -0.98 14.18
N LEU A 235 -15.26 -0.80 12.94
CA LEU A 235 -16.57 -0.19 12.68
C LEU A 235 -17.70 -0.98 13.34
N TYR A 236 -17.72 -2.30 13.19
CA TYR A 236 -18.85 -3.12 13.66
C TYR A 236 -18.85 -3.37 15.17
N ASN A 237 -17.68 -3.48 15.79
CA ASN A 237 -17.55 -3.83 17.21
C ASN A 237 -17.24 -2.61 18.11
N HIS A 238 -16.68 -1.54 17.54
CA HIS A 238 -16.30 -0.32 18.25
C HIS A 238 -16.74 0.95 17.47
N PRO A 239 -18.02 1.09 17.08
CA PRO A 239 -18.47 2.04 16.04
C PRO A 239 -18.14 3.51 16.29
N GLY A 240 -18.07 3.95 17.54
CA GLY A 240 -17.69 5.33 17.91
C GLY A 240 -16.24 5.49 18.38
N ALA A 241 -15.41 4.45 18.29
CA ALA A 241 -14.03 4.52 18.77
C ALA A 241 -13.13 5.38 17.87
N PHE A 242 -13.45 5.48 16.58
CA PHE A 242 -12.89 6.47 15.66
C PHE A 242 -14.06 7.31 15.11
N HIS A 243 -13.79 8.50 14.58
CA HIS A 243 -14.81 9.31 13.90
C HIS A 243 -14.86 9.05 12.39
N ALA A 244 -13.77 8.52 11.84
CA ALA A 244 -13.62 8.17 10.44
C ALA A 244 -12.79 6.89 10.32
N ILE A 245 -13.22 5.96 9.48
CA ILE A 245 -12.55 4.71 9.18
C ILE A 245 -12.36 4.64 7.66
N VAL A 246 -11.17 4.25 7.22
CA VAL A 246 -10.85 4.01 5.80
C VAL A 246 -10.34 2.58 5.66
N ALA A 247 -11.12 1.77 4.95
CA ALA A 247 -10.80 0.38 4.66
C ALA A 247 -10.47 0.25 3.17
N ALA A 248 -9.18 0.10 2.85
CA ALA A 248 -8.67 -0.07 1.50
C ALA A 248 -8.51 -1.55 1.16
N SER A 249 -9.09 -1.98 0.03
CA SER A 249 -9.20 -3.37 -0.45
C SER A 249 -9.38 -4.38 0.70
N PRO A 250 -10.41 -4.21 1.55
CA PRO A 250 -10.58 -5.05 2.73
C PRO A 250 -10.78 -6.50 2.31
N SER A 251 -10.04 -7.41 2.93
CA SER A 251 -10.06 -8.85 2.60
C SER A 251 -11.32 -9.55 3.15
N ILE A 252 -12.49 -9.10 2.71
CA ILE A 252 -13.83 -9.56 3.14
C ILE A 252 -14.01 -11.07 2.92
N PHE A 253 -13.41 -11.62 1.85
CA PHE A 253 -13.41 -13.07 1.54
C PHE A 253 -12.84 -13.98 2.64
N TRP A 254 -12.11 -13.43 3.62
CA TRP A 254 -11.50 -14.18 4.71
C TRP A 254 -12.53 -15.04 5.48
N ASN A 255 -12.13 -16.25 5.88
CA ASN A 255 -13.00 -17.25 6.53
C ASN A 255 -14.38 -17.46 5.83
N ASP A 256 -14.42 -17.45 4.50
CA ASP A 256 -15.66 -17.47 3.69
C ASP A 256 -16.65 -16.37 4.11
N GLN A 257 -16.14 -15.14 4.19
CA GLN A 257 -16.89 -13.93 4.54
C GLN A 257 -17.48 -13.94 5.95
N ALA A 258 -16.74 -14.46 6.92
CA ALA A 258 -17.16 -14.50 8.33
C ALA A 258 -17.58 -13.12 8.87
N ILE A 259 -16.84 -12.06 8.49
CA ILE A 259 -17.06 -10.65 8.89
C ILE A 259 -18.48 -10.12 8.58
N LEU A 260 -19.23 -10.77 7.66
CA LEU A 260 -20.61 -10.42 7.36
C LEU A 260 -21.57 -10.73 8.52
N ALA A 261 -21.17 -11.56 9.49
CA ALA A 261 -21.95 -11.79 10.70
C ALA A 261 -21.95 -10.54 11.60
N GLU A 262 -20.77 -9.93 11.80
CA GLU A 262 -20.62 -8.66 12.50
C GLU A 262 -21.28 -7.50 11.74
N GLU A 263 -21.17 -7.46 10.40
CA GLU A 263 -21.87 -6.47 9.57
C GLU A 263 -23.38 -6.51 9.83
N ARG A 264 -24.01 -7.69 9.76
CA ARG A 264 -25.46 -7.85 10.02
C ARG A 264 -25.85 -7.46 11.44
N ALA A 265 -25.04 -7.84 12.43
CA ALA A 265 -25.29 -7.50 13.83
C ALA A 265 -25.14 -5.98 14.11
N PHE A 266 -24.19 -5.32 13.44
CA PHE A 266 -24.03 -3.87 13.48
C PHE A 266 -25.19 -3.16 12.78
N ALA A 267 -25.55 -3.57 11.56
CA ALA A 267 -26.64 -3.00 10.77
C ALA A 267 -27.99 -3.07 11.51
N ALA A 268 -28.29 -4.20 12.17
CA ALA A 268 -29.49 -4.35 12.99
C ALA A 268 -29.49 -3.36 14.17
N LYS A 269 -28.40 -3.30 14.96
CA LYS A 269 -28.30 -2.35 16.10
C LYS A 269 -28.39 -0.89 15.66
N LEU A 270 -27.82 -0.55 14.50
CA LEU A 270 -27.88 0.78 13.91
C LEU A 270 -29.33 1.14 13.53
N ALA A 271 -30.01 0.25 12.79
CA ALA A 271 -31.38 0.48 12.35
C ALA A 271 -32.39 0.57 13.50
N GLU A 272 -32.13 -0.15 14.60
CA GLU A 272 -32.92 -0.10 15.83
C GLU A 272 -32.55 1.08 16.76
N GLY A 273 -31.56 1.91 16.41
CA GLY A 273 -31.09 3.02 17.26
C GLY A 273 -30.40 2.58 18.56
N LYS A 274 -29.92 1.33 18.64
CA LYS A 274 -29.35 0.72 19.85
C LYS A 274 -27.82 0.86 19.98
N LEU A 275 -27.18 1.70 19.16
CA LEU A 275 -25.75 1.99 19.30
C LEU A 275 -25.50 3.03 20.41
N PRO A 276 -24.46 2.85 21.25
CA PRO A 276 -24.27 3.63 22.48
C PRO A 276 -23.72 5.05 22.27
N GLY A 277 -23.65 5.54 21.03
CA GLY A 277 -23.01 6.82 20.70
C GLY A 277 -22.90 7.05 19.19
N PRO A 278 -22.15 8.09 18.76
CA PRO A 278 -21.95 8.39 17.35
C PRO A 278 -21.22 7.25 16.63
N VAL A 279 -21.47 7.15 15.32
CA VAL A 279 -20.92 6.11 14.44
C VAL A 279 -19.86 6.73 13.54
N SER A 280 -18.77 6.00 13.29
CA SER A 280 -17.72 6.38 12.36
C SER A 280 -18.29 6.66 10.96
N SER A 281 -17.83 7.72 10.30
CA SER A 281 -17.90 7.78 8.84
C SER A 281 -17.00 6.68 8.25
N LEU A 282 -17.41 6.02 7.16
CA LEU A 282 -16.63 5.00 6.47
C LEU A 282 -16.25 5.44 5.05
N ARG A 283 -14.98 5.28 4.66
CA ARG A 283 -14.56 5.23 3.26
C ARG A 283 -14.13 3.80 2.91
N LEU A 284 -14.76 3.24 1.89
CA LEU A 284 -14.30 2.03 1.22
C LEU A 284 -13.49 2.43 -0.01
N VAL A 285 -12.33 1.80 -0.18
CA VAL A 285 -11.46 1.98 -1.35
C VAL A 285 -11.13 0.62 -1.94
N THR A 286 -11.05 0.48 -3.27
CA THR A 286 -10.63 -0.75 -3.97
C THR A 286 -9.93 -0.40 -5.27
N GLY A 287 -9.01 -1.24 -5.75
CA GLY A 287 -8.44 -1.14 -7.10
C GLY A 287 -9.36 -1.81 -8.12
N GLU A 288 -9.49 -1.24 -9.31
CA GLU A 288 -10.19 -1.89 -10.43
C GLU A 288 -9.57 -3.26 -10.77
N LEU A 289 -8.24 -3.37 -10.60
CA LEU A 289 -7.42 -4.54 -10.87
C LEU A 289 -6.95 -5.23 -9.58
N ASP A 290 -7.76 -5.17 -8.50
CA ASP A 290 -7.55 -6.01 -7.30
C ASP A 290 -7.44 -7.50 -7.70
N GLU A 291 -6.58 -8.24 -6.97
CA GLU A 291 -6.00 -9.52 -7.43
C GLU A 291 -7.05 -10.57 -7.79
N THR A 292 -8.17 -10.58 -7.09
CA THR A 292 -9.31 -11.45 -7.40
C THR A 292 -10.58 -10.66 -7.75
N ALA A 293 -11.36 -11.23 -8.68
CA ALA A 293 -12.71 -10.73 -8.95
C ALA A 293 -13.63 -10.79 -7.69
N VAL A 294 -13.30 -11.64 -6.72
CA VAL A 294 -14.00 -11.76 -5.44
C VAL A 294 -13.76 -10.51 -4.59
N GLU A 295 -12.52 -10.08 -4.37
CA GLU A 295 -12.20 -8.87 -3.58
C GLU A 295 -12.94 -7.63 -4.08
N ARG A 296 -12.87 -7.36 -5.38
CA ARG A 296 -13.60 -6.26 -6.02
C ARG A 296 -15.12 -6.40 -5.90
N THR A 297 -15.66 -7.60 -6.09
CA THR A 297 -17.11 -7.86 -5.98
C THR A 297 -17.60 -7.69 -4.54
N ASP A 298 -16.80 -8.12 -3.56
CA ASP A 298 -17.10 -8.01 -2.14
C ASP A 298 -17.09 -6.55 -1.68
N ALA A 299 -16.08 -5.77 -2.08
CA ALA A 299 -16.00 -4.34 -1.78
C ALA A 299 -17.18 -3.55 -2.39
N VAL A 300 -17.50 -3.79 -3.66
CA VAL A 300 -18.66 -3.17 -4.35
C VAL A 300 -19.99 -3.60 -3.71
N SER A 301 -20.11 -4.86 -3.31
CA SER A 301 -21.34 -5.37 -2.67
C SER A 301 -21.50 -4.84 -1.25
N LEU A 302 -20.41 -4.70 -0.50
CA LEU A 302 -20.41 -4.09 0.82
C LEU A 302 -20.79 -2.60 0.73
N ALA A 303 -20.22 -1.85 -0.21
CA ALA A 303 -20.55 -0.45 -0.44
C ALA A 303 -22.06 -0.23 -0.58
N LYS A 304 -22.72 -1.03 -1.44
CA LYS A 304 -24.18 -0.97 -1.64
C LYS A 304 -24.99 -1.28 -0.37
N ARG A 305 -24.54 -2.24 0.45
CA ARG A 305 -25.23 -2.59 1.70
C ARG A 305 -25.08 -1.52 2.77
N LEU A 306 -23.90 -0.90 2.87
CA LEU A 306 -23.63 0.16 3.84
C LEU A 306 -24.21 1.52 3.41
N GLU A 307 -24.31 1.80 2.11
CA GLU A 307 -25.01 2.99 1.58
C GLU A 307 -26.49 3.01 2.02
N ALA A 308 -27.16 1.85 2.04
CA ALA A 308 -28.53 1.72 2.55
C ALA A 308 -28.66 2.04 4.05
N LEU A 309 -27.56 2.06 4.81
CA LEU A 309 -27.54 2.44 6.23
C LEU A 309 -27.40 3.95 6.47
N SER A 310 -27.26 4.76 5.41
CA SER A 310 -27.27 6.23 5.48
C SER A 310 -28.54 6.80 6.12
N GLY A 311 -29.70 6.19 5.84
CA GLY A 311 -30.98 6.54 6.48
C GLY A 311 -31.01 6.31 8.01
N TYR A 312 -30.05 5.55 8.54
CA TYR A 312 -29.88 5.28 9.97
C TYR A 312 -28.61 5.96 10.55
N GLY A 313 -27.98 6.87 9.79
CA GLY A 313 -26.86 7.71 10.25
C GLY A 313 -25.46 7.21 9.91
N LEU A 314 -25.28 6.06 9.23
CA LEU A 314 -23.95 5.67 8.74
C LEU A 314 -23.58 6.50 7.50
N ARG A 315 -22.59 7.39 7.63
CA ARG A 315 -22.04 8.11 6.49
C ARG A 315 -20.98 7.25 5.80
N SER A 316 -21.28 6.72 4.61
CA SER A 316 -20.36 5.88 3.84
C SER A 316 -20.05 6.46 2.45
N GLU A 317 -18.79 6.38 2.03
CA GLU A 317 -18.34 6.68 0.66
C GLU A 317 -17.60 5.45 0.09
N PHE A 318 -17.71 5.22 -1.22
CA PHE A 318 -16.98 4.17 -1.94
C PHE A 318 -16.26 4.76 -3.16
N GLU A 319 -14.97 4.45 -3.30
CA GLU A 319 -14.13 4.87 -4.43
C GLU A 319 -13.39 3.64 -5.01
N MET A 320 -13.55 3.40 -6.31
CA MET A 320 -12.76 2.43 -7.05
C MET A 320 -11.73 3.17 -7.90
N PHE A 321 -10.45 2.89 -7.72
CA PHE A 321 -9.39 3.51 -8.50
C PHE A 321 -9.12 2.72 -9.80
N GLU A 322 -9.40 3.36 -10.94
CA GLU A 322 -9.11 2.84 -12.28
C GLU A 322 -7.63 2.50 -12.46
N GLY A 323 -7.32 1.34 -13.04
CA GLY A 323 -5.97 0.87 -13.31
C GLY A 323 -5.10 0.50 -12.10
N GLU A 324 -5.56 0.71 -10.86
CA GLU A 324 -4.83 0.31 -9.64
C GLU A 324 -5.07 -1.16 -9.29
N THR A 325 -4.04 -1.81 -8.76
CA THR A 325 -4.11 -3.17 -8.21
C THR A 325 -4.14 -3.15 -6.69
N HIS A 326 -4.37 -4.31 -6.07
CA HIS A 326 -4.40 -4.51 -4.61
C HIS A 326 -3.19 -3.90 -3.89
N ILE A 327 -1.99 -3.99 -4.49
CA ILE A 327 -0.77 -3.48 -3.86
C ILE A 327 -0.51 -2.00 -4.16
N THR A 328 -1.04 -1.44 -5.26
CA THR A 328 -0.81 -0.03 -5.62
C THR A 328 -1.89 0.91 -5.07
N VAL A 329 -3.13 0.46 -4.97
CA VAL A 329 -4.27 1.24 -4.45
C VAL A 329 -4.07 1.84 -3.04
N PRO A 330 -3.48 1.18 -2.03
CA PRO A 330 -3.27 1.84 -0.74
C PRO A 330 -2.38 3.08 -0.85
N SER A 331 -1.34 3.03 -1.69
CA SER A 331 -0.46 4.18 -1.97
C SER A 331 -1.19 5.29 -2.74
N ARG A 332 -2.04 4.92 -3.72
CA ARG A 332 -2.87 5.87 -4.47
C ARG A 332 -3.85 6.62 -3.56
N SER A 333 -4.40 5.94 -2.57
CA SER A 333 -5.46 6.44 -1.68
C SER A 333 -5.02 7.43 -0.59
N ILE A 334 -3.72 7.69 -0.43
CA ILE A 334 -3.18 8.45 0.74
C ILE A 334 -3.80 9.86 0.85
N THR A 335 -3.86 10.61 -0.25
CA THR A 335 -4.39 11.98 -0.24
C THR A 335 -5.91 12.03 -0.08
N SER A 336 -6.66 11.10 -0.67
CA SER A 336 -8.12 11.03 -0.48
C SER A 336 -8.48 10.56 0.93
N THR A 337 -7.70 9.64 1.51
CA THR A 337 -7.78 9.22 2.92
C THR A 337 -7.64 10.41 3.87
N LEU A 338 -6.59 11.21 3.75
CA LEU A 338 -6.38 12.39 4.60
C LEU A 338 -7.52 13.41 4.44
N ARG A 339 -7.99 13.63 3.20
CA ARG A 339 -9.11 14.53 2.91
C ARG A 339 -10.40 14.06 3.58
N PHE A 340 -10.77 12.80 3.38
CA PHE A 340 -11.94 12.18 4.00
C PHE A 340 -11.86 12.23 5.53
N ALA A 341 -10.70 11.92 6.11
CA ALA A 341 -10.51 11.86 7.55
C ALA A 341 -10.63 13.21 8.26
N PHE A 342 -10.27 14.35 7.61
CA PHE A 342 -10.15 15.63 8.35
C PHE A 342 -10.61 16.90 7.61
N THR A 343 -11.12 16.83 6.37
CA THR A 343 -11.82 17.98 5.73
C THR A 343 -13.33 17.79 5.61
N TRP A 344 -13.83 16.60 5.93
CA TRP A 344 -15.26 16.30 5.89
C TRP A 344 -15.94 16.75 7.20
N PRO A 345 -17.16 17.32 7.14
CA PRO A 345 -17.82 17.95 8.28
C PRO A 345 -18.33 16.96 9.34
#